data_AF-A0A2N3K0Q2-F1
#
_entry.id   AF-A0A2N3K0Q2-F1
#
_cell.length_a   1.000
_cell.length_b   1.000
_cell.length_c   1.000
_cell.angle_alpha   90.00
_cell.angle_beta   90.00
_cell.angle_gamma   90.00
#
_symmetry.space_group_name_H-M   'P 1'
#
loop_
_entity.id
_entity.type
_entity.pdbx_description
1 polymer ?
#
loop_
_entity_poly.entity_id
_entity_poly.type
_entity_poly.pdbx_seq_one_letter_code
_entity_poly.pdbx_strand_id
1 'polypeptide(L)'
;MFAAERRQLILEMVRANGAVSLRELARVVQTSEVTVRRDVRALEAEGLLDRRHGGAVLPGGFTRESGFPQKSHLATAEKTAIADLAAGLVGEGEAVVVGAGTTTQELARRLARVPGLTVVTNSLLVAQALAHANRVEVVMTGGTLRGSNYALVGSGAEQSLQGLRVSRAFLSGTGLTAERGLSTSNMLSASVDRALVQAAAEVVVLADHTKLGSDTMFQTVPTDLITRMVTDEPPAHEERAVGELQALADQGVQISLAGSHQPPAEAPPPPAAGGGRASGGVRREAPLPGQRRTVHGAPPPGGPQLRGSAGPGPLGEQQLGERGRMADLRRR
;
A
#
# COMPACT_ATOMS: atom_id res chain seq x y z
N MET A 1 -14.59 34.16 2.22
CA MET A 1 -15.13 33.26 3.27
C MET A 1 -14.79 33.81 4.64
N PHE A 2 -15.79 34.01 5.50
CA PHE A 2 -15.57 34.51 6.87
C PHE A 2 -14.92 33.43 7.75
N ALA A 3 -14.23 33.84 8.82
CA ALA A 3 -13.50 32.90 9.68
C ALA A 3 -14.41 31.87 10.39
N ALA A 4 -15.63 32.25 10.77
CA ALA A 4 -16.59 31.34 11.39
C ALA A 4 -17.10 30.28 10.40
N GLU A 5 -17.50 30.72 9.20
CA GLU A 5 -17.94 29.84 8.11
C GLU A 5 -16.85 28.85 7.68
N ARG A 6 -15.60 29.33 7.59
CA ARG A 6 -14.44 28.49 7.30
C ARG A 6 -14.19 27.44 8.38
N ARG A 7 -14.25 27.84 9.65
CA ARG A 7 -14.10 26.93 10.80
C ARG A 7 -15.20 25.87 10.82
N GLN A 8 -16.44 26.25 10.51
CA GLN A 8 -17.55 25.31 10.38
C GLN A 8 -17.29 24.28 9.26
N LEU A 9 -16.83 24.74 8.10
CA LEU A 9 -16.50 23.84 6.98
C LEU A 9 -15.36 22.87 7.32
N ILE A 10 -14.31 23.38 8.00
CA ILE A 10 -13.20 22.56 8.52
C ILE A 10 -13.73 21.50 9.48
N LEU A 11 -14.60 21.89 10.40
CA LEU A 11 -15.18 20.99 11.39
C LEU A 11 -16.04 19.90 10.72
N GLU A 12 -16.86 20.26 9.74
CA GLU A 12 -17.69 19.31 8.99
C GLU A 12 -16.86 18.34 8.17
N MET A 13 -15.79 18.82 7.52
CA MET A 13 -14.85 17.97 6.80
C MET A 13 -14.14 16.99 7.74
N VAL A 14 -13.67 17.46 8.90
CA VAL A 14 -13.02 16.59 9.87
C VAL A 14 -14.05 15.64 10.49
N ARG A 15 -15.31 16.02 10.67
CA ARG A 15 -16.36 15.05 11.05
C ARG A 15 -16.58 14.00 9.97
N ALA A 16 -16.70 14.40 8.71
CA ALA A 16 -17.00 13.52 7.58
C ALA A 16 -15.84 12.57 7.21
N ASN A 17 -14.59 12.97 7.48
CA ASN A 17 -13.40 12.20 7.10
C ASN A 17 -12.57 11.75 8.30
N GLY A 18 -12.93 12.16 9.52
CA GLY A 18 -12.36 11.91 10.86
C GLY A 18 -10.90 12.33 11.08
N ALA A 19 -10.08 12.36 10.04
CA ALA A 19 -8.76 12.97 10.03
C ALA A 19 -8.50 13.64 8.68
N VAL A 20 -8.01 14.89 8.69
CA VAL A 20 -7.72 15.63 7.45
C VAL A 20 -6.41 16.40 7.60
N SER A 21 -5.55 16.40 6.57
CA SER A 21 -4.33 17.22 6.59
C SER A 21 -4.63 18.71 6.51
N LEU A 22 -3.72 19.53 7.06
CA LEU A 22 -3.79 20.98 6.89
C LEU A 22 -3.74 21.39 5.41
N ARG A 23 -2.98 20.66 4.59
CA ARG A 23 -2.88 20.90 3.13
C ARG A 23 -4.20 20.68 2.40
N GLU A 24 -4.92 19.64 2.77
CA GLU A 24 -6.21 19.29 2.16
C GLU A 24 -7.31 20.23 2.64
N LEU A 25 -7.33 20.58 3.93
CA LEU A 25 -8.17 21.64 4.47
C LEU A 25 -7.92 22.97 3.74
N ALA A 26 -6.65 23.34 3.53
CA ALA A 26 -6.26 24.56 2.83
C ALA A 26 -6.76 24.61 1.38
N ARG A 27 -6.74 23.49 0.67
CA ARG A 27 -7.32 23.39 -0.68
C ARG A 27 -8.83 23.58 -0.68
N VAL A 28 -9.55 22.90 0.20
CA VAL A 28 -11.02 22.92 0.21
C VAL A 28 -11.55 24.29 0.62
N VAL A 29 -10.96 24.91 1.64
CA VAL A 29 -11.36 26.25 2.08
C VAL A 29 -10.65 27.39 1.32
N GLN A 30 -9.86 27.04 0.30
CA GLN A 30 -9.14 27.94 -0.59
C GLN A 30 -8.32 29.01 0.15
N THR A 31 -7.51 28.58 1.13
CA THR A 31 -6.67 29.47 1.93
C THR A 31 -5.27 28.89 2.15
N SER A 32 -4.38 29.63 2.81
CA SER A 32 -3.03 29.15 3.13
C SER A 32 -3.04 28.16 4.29
N GLU A 33 -2.08 27.21 4.32
CA GLU A 33 -1.91 26.30 5.46
C GLU A 33 -1.65 27.05 6.79
N VAL A 34 -1.05 28.24 6.72
CA VAL A 34 -0.83 29.11 7.89
C VAL A 34 -2.16 29.61 8.46
N THR A 35 -3.11 29.98 7.60
CA THR A 35 -4.46 30.38 7.99
C THR A 35 -5.23 29.21 8.57
N VAL A 36 -5.24 28.05 7.89
CA VAL A 36 -5.89 26.83 8.40
C VAL A 36 -5.32 26.41 9.75
N ARG A 37 -4.00 26.52 9.95
CA ARG A 37 -3.37 26.22 11.24
C ARG A 37 -3.91 27.10 12.37
N ARG A 38 -4.20 28.37 12.10
CA ARG A 38 -4.84 29.27 13.08
C ARG A 38 -6.29 28.87 13.35
N ASP A 39 -7.05 28.52 12.31
CA ASP A 39 -8.45 28.09 12.45
C ASP A 39 -8.58 26.78 13.23
N VAL A 40 -7.72 25.80 12.94
CA VAL A 40 -7.65 24.52 13.66
C VAL A 40 -7.24 24.74 15.12
N ARG A 41 -6.29 25.65 15.41
CA ARG A 41 -5.95 26.03 16.80
C ARG A 41 -7.12 26.63 17.56
N ALA A 42 -7.95 27.42 16.90
CA ALA A 42 -9.15 27.99 17.52
C ALA A 42 -10.17 26.88 17.83
N LEU A 43 -10.41 25.97 16.90
CA LEU A 43 -11.29 24.82 17.11
C LEU A 43 -10.77 23.84 18.17
N GLU A 44 -9.45 23.70 18.29
CA GLU A 44 -8.78 22.94 19.35
C GLU A 44 -8.95 23.59 20.72
N ALA A 45 -8.79 24.92 20.82
CA ALA A 45 -9.05 25.65 22.06
C ALA A 45 -10.52 25.57 22.51
N GLU A 46 -11.44 25.40 21.56
CA GLU A 46 -12.87 25.17 21.79
C GLU A 46 -13.20 23.68 22.10
N GLY A 47 -12.20 22.78 22.09
CA GLY A 47 -12.37 21.36 22.34
C GLY A 47 -13.13 20.61 21.25
N LEU A 48 -13.19 21.16 20.04
CA LEU A 48 -13.96 20.62 18.91
C LEU A 48 -13.10 19.78 17.94
N LEU A 49 -11.78 19.93 17.98
CA LEU A 49 -10.79 19.18 17.20
C LEU A 49 -9.52 18.94 18.03
N ASP A 50 -8.81 17.86 17.76
CA ASP A 50 -7.43 17.65 18.23
C ASP A 50 -6.45 17.87 17.09
N ARG A 51 -5.30 18.49 17.38
CA ARG A 51 -4.21 18.55 16.42
C ARG A 51 -3.34 17.30 16.49
N ARG A 52 -3.01 16.76 15.32
CA ARG A 52 -1.98 15.72 15.13
C ARG A 52 -0.93 16.25 14.15
N HIS A 53 0.27 15.66 14.12
CA HIS A 53 1.36 16.10 13.24
C HIS A 53 0.88 16.18 11.78
N GLY A 54 0.69 17.42 11.28
CA GLY A 54 0.25 17.69 9.90
C GLY A 54 -1.25 17.76 9.62
N GLY A 55 -2.15 17.63 10.62
CA GLY A 55 -3.60 17.60 10.39
C GLY A 55 -4.48 17.88 11.62
N ALA A 56 -5.79 17.73 11.42
CA ALA A 56 -6.83 17.87 12.44
C ALA A 56 -7.70 16.60 12.51
N VAL A 57 -8.04 16.17 13.73
CA VAL A 57 -8.90 15.00 14.01
C VAL A 57 -10.00 15.38 15.00
N LEU A 58 -11.02 14.53 15.16
CA LEU A 58 -12.02 14.75 16.21
C LEU A 58 -11.45 14.43 17.61
N PRO A 59 -11.82 15.19 18.65
CA PRO A 59 -11.40 14.92 20.03
C PRO A 59 -11.96 13.58 20.49
N GLY A 60 -11.10 12.74 21.08
CA GLY A 60 -11.50 11.45 21.65
C GLY A 60 -12.05 10.41 20.66
N GLY A 61 -11.95 10.65 19.35
CA GLY A 61 -12.45 9.74 18.31
C GLY A 61 -11.35 8.85 17.73
N PHE A 62 -11.68 7.58 17.45
CA PHE A 62 -10.86 6.71 16.60
C PHE A 62 -10.58 7.42 15.27
N THR A 63 -9.31 7.59 14.93
CA THR A 63 -8.84 8.25 13.71
C THR A 63 -9.52 7.63 12.49
N ARG A 64 -10.37 8.36 11.75
CA ARG A 64 -10.80 7.87 10.42
C ARG A 64 -9.62 7.93 9.47
N GLU A 65 -9.62 7.01 8.53
CA GLU A 65 -8.54 6.78 7.58
C GLU A 65 -8.20 8.00 6.73
N SER A 66 -6.94 8.46 6.79
CA SER A 66 -6.41 9.39 5.80
C SER A 66 -6.36 8.74 4.41
N GLY A 67 -6.75 9.49 3.38
CA GLY A 67 -6.77 9.00 2.01
C GLY A 67 -5.38 8.69 1.46
N PHE A 68 -5.32 7.83 0.43
CA PHE A 68 -4.07 7.42 -0.21
C PHE A 68 -3.11 8.57 -0.59
N PRO A 69 -3.53 9.67 -1.24
CA PRO A 69 -2.61 10.74 -1.63
C PRO A 69 -1.91 11.40 -0.42
N GLN A 70 -2.59 11.43 0.73
CA GLN A 70 -2.01 11.98 1.95
C GLN A 70 -0.99 11.00 2.55
N LYS A 71 -1.33 9.70 2.57
CA LYS A 71 -0.43 8.65 3.08
C LYS A 71 0.80 8.46 2.19
N SER A 72 0.71 8.65 0.87
CA SER A 72 1.84 8.40 -0.04
C SER A 72 2.99 9.39 0.12
N HIS A 73 2.73 10.59 0.64
CA HIS A 73 3.75 11.63 0.84
C HIS A 73 4.34 11.64 2.25
N LEU A 74 3.64 11.07 3.24
CA LEU A 74 4.14 10.98 4.61
C LEU A 74 5.20 9.90 4.74
N ALA A 75 6.26 10.17 5.51
CA ALA A 75 7.29 9.20 5.87
C ALA A 75 7.84 8.38 4.68
N THR A 76 8.11 9.05 3.55
CA THR A 76 8.46 8.36 2.30
C THR A 76 9.82 7.65 2.40
N ALA A 77 10.79 8.27 3.06
CA ALA A 77 12.13 7.71 3.23
C ALA A 77 12.10 6.49 4.17
N GLU A 78 11.32 6.58 5.23
CA GLU A 78 11.09 5.55 6.23
C GLU A 78 10.40 4.33 5.57
N LYS A 79 9.35 4.56 4.79
CA LYS A 79 8.67 3.49 4.03
C LYS A 79 9.57 2.79 3.03
N THR A 80 10.45 3.56 2.40
CA THR A 80 11.47 3.04 1.47
C THR A 80 12.43 2.12 2.22
N ALA A 81 12.98 2.57 3.35
CA ALA A 81 13.89 1.79 4.18
C ALA A 81 13.23 0.52 4.74
N ILE A 82 12.01 0.62 5.26
CA ILE A 82 11.21 -0.51 5.74
C ILE A 82 11.01 -1.53 4.61
N ALA A 83 10.66 -1.05 3.41
CA ALA A 83 10.44 -1.91 2.26
C ALA A 83 11.73 -2.60 1.79
N ASP A 84 12.89 -1.93 1.83
CA ASP A 84 14.20 -2.52 1.51
C ASP A 84 14.53 -3.68 2.45
N LEU A 85 14.38 -3.45 3.76
CA LEU A 85 14.65 -4.49 4.76
C LEU A 85 13.65 -5.65 4.65
N ALA A 86 12.36 -5.35 4.45
CA ALA A 86 11.32 -6.36 4.31
C ALA A 86 11.48 -7.22 3.05
N ALA A 87 11.99 -6.64 1.95
CA ALA A 87 12.24 -7.40 0.72
C ALA A 87 13.30 -8.48 0.90
N GLY A 88 14.26 -8.28 1.82
CA GLY A 88 15.26 -9.29 2.19
C GLY A 88 14.70 -10.51 2.91
N LEU A 89 13.42 -10.49 3.33
CA LEU A 89 12.74 -11.61 3.98
C LEU A 89 12.06 -12.56 2.98
N VAL A 90 12.12 -12.27 1.69
CA VAL A 90 11.42 -13.03 0.64
C VAL A 90 12.44 -13.75 -0.24
N GLY A 91 12.34 -15.08 -0.29
CA GLY A 91 13.14 -15.93 -1.16
C GLY A 91 12.59 -16.04 -2.59
N GLU A 92 13.45 -16.48 -3.51
CA GLU A 92 13.06 -16.92 -4.86
C GLU A 92 12.11 -18.13 -4.78
N GLY A 93 11.10 -18.16 -5.66
CA GLY A 93 10.13 -19.26 -5.74
C GLY A 93 9.09 -19.29 -4.61
N GLU A 94 9.12 -18.34 -3.68
CA GLU A 94 8.13 -18.28 -2.60
C GLU A 94 6.74 -17.83 -3.08
N ALA A 95 5.72 -18.15 -2.28
CA ALA A 95 4.39 -17.54 -2.39
C ALA A 95 4.15 -16.70 -1.13
N VAL A 96 3.84 -15.42 -1.30
CA VAL A 96 3.62 -14.45 -0.21
C VAL A 96 2.31 -13.70 -0.41
N VAL A 97 1.73 -13.25 0.70
CA VAL A 97 0.62 -12.32 0.71
C VAL A 97 1.14 -10.91 0.98
N VAL A 98 0.67 -9.93 0.23
CA VAL A 98 0.97 -8.50 0.44
C VAL A 98 -0.34 -7.72 0.55
N GLY A 99 -0.62 -7.17 1.73
CA GLY A 99 -1.83 -6.40 2.00
C GLY A 99 -1.81 -4.99 1.42
N ALA A 100 -2.90 -4.26 1.62
CA ALA A 100 -3.03 -2.88 1.17
C ALA A 100 -2.28 -1.88 2.06
N GLY A 101 -1.64 -0.89 1.43
CA GLY A 101 -0.88 0.13 2.12
C GLY A 101 0.18 0.78 1.24
N THR A 102 0.60 1.99 1.63
CA THR A 102 1.68 2.70 0.93
C THR A 102 3.04 2.05 1.19
N THR A 103 3.25 1.51 2.41
CA THR A 103 4.49 0.79 2.76
C THR A 103 4.58 -0.55 2.03
N THR A 104 3.47 -1.27 1.92
CA THR A 104 3.40 -2.54 1.18
C THR A 104 3.50 -2.32 -0.34
N GLN A 105 3.02 -1.19 -0.85
CA GLN A 105 3.27 -0.77 -2.24
C GLN A 105 4.78 -0.58 -2.51
N GLU A 106 5.52 0.04 -1.60
CA GLU A 106 6.97 0.20 -1.73
C GLU A 106 7.72 -1.13 -1.62
N LEU A 107 7.23 -2.06 -0.80
CA LEU A 107 7.72 -3.45 -0.80
C LEU A 107 7.51 -4.11 -2.16
N ALA A 108 6.31 -3.99 -2.73
CA ALA A 108 5.97 -4.58 -4.02
C ALA A 108 6.93 -4.15 -5.15
N ARG A 109 7.36 -2.87 -5.17
CA ARG A 109 8.35 -2.38 -6.15
C ARG A 109 9.69 -3.12 -6.09
N ARG A 110 10.10 -3.58 -4.89
CA ARG A 110 11.34 -4.35 -4.70
C ARG A 110 11.15 -5.81 -5.03
N LEU A 111 9.99 -6.36 -4.65
CA LEU A 111 9.60 -7.73 -4.98
C LEU A 111 9.51 -7.98 -6.50
N ALA A 112 9.29 -6.94 -7.31
CA ALA A 112 9.33 -7.03 -8.78
C ALA A 112 10.63 -7.63 -9.35
N ARG A 113 11.72 -7.64 -8.57
CA ARG A 113 13.03 -8.19 -8.97
C ARG A 113 13.27 -9.61 -8.49
N VAL A 114 12.40 -10.17 -7.65
CA VAL A 114 12.53 -11.52 -7.10
C VAL A 114 11.96 -12.53 -8.10
N PRO A 115 12.79 -13.39 -8.70
CA PRO A 115 12.33 -14.36 -9.68
C PRO A 115 11.46 -15.46 -9.05
N GLY A 116 10.49 -15.96 -9.82
CA GLY A 116 9.65 -17.10 -9.43
C GLY A 116 8.67 -16.80 -8.28
N LEU A 117 8.55 -15.55 -7.87
CA LEU A 117 7.70 -15.14 -6.75
C LEU A 117 6.23 -15.19 -7.16
N THR A 118 5.37 -15.72 -6.28
CA THR A 118 3.91 -15.54 -6.37
C THR A 118 3.46 -14.55 -5.30
N VAL A 119 2.81 -13.47 -5.71
CA VAL A 119 2.26 -12.45 -4.81
C VAL A 119 0.74 -12.48 -4.85
N VAL A 120 0.13 -12.85 -3.73
CA VAL A 120 -1.32 -12.72 -3.52
C VAL A 120 -1.62 -11.39 -2.85
N THR A 121 -2.50 -10.58 -3.42
CA THR A 121 -2.78 -9.23 -2.89
C THR A 121 -4.24 -8.82 -3.05
N ASN A 122 -4.76 -8.10 -2.06
CA ASN A 122 -6.01 -7.37 -2.18
C ASN A 122 -5.78 -5.91 -2.64
N SER A 123 -4.55 -5.50 -2.93
CA SER A 123 -4.20 -4.11 -3.18
C SER A 123 -4.01 -3.85 -4.67
N LEU A 124 -4.80 -2.92 -5.22
CA LEU A 124 -4.62 -2.47 -6.60
C LEU A 124 -3.25 -1.80 -6.78
N LEU A 125 -2.73 -1.14 -5.75
CA LEU A 125 -1.43 -0.45 -5.79
C LEU A 125 -0.26 -1.44 -5.84
N VAL A 126 -0.36 -2.54 -5.10
CA VAL A 126 0.63 -3.62 -5.11
C VAL A 126 0.60 -4.31 -6.47
N ALA A 127 -0.60 -4.66 -6.96
CA ALA A 127 -0.77 -5.26 -8.27
C ALA A 127 -0.21 -4.36 -9.38
N GLN A 128 -0.49 -3.05 -9.32
CA GLN A 128 0.05 -2.08 -10.27
C GLN A 128 1.58 -1.98 -10.21
N ALA A 129 2.19 -2.01 -9.01
CA ALA A 129 3.63 -1.99 -8.86
C ALA A 129 4.32 -3.23 -9.46
N LEU A 130 3.60 -4.36 -9.52
CA LEU A 130 4.09 -5.64 -10.04
C LEU A 130 3.62 -5.93 -11.48
N ALA A 131 2.78 -5.08 -12.08
CA ALA A 131 2.13 -5.35 -13.37
C ALA A 131 3.10 -5.57 -14.54
N HIS A 132 4.34 -5.07 -14.44
CA HIS A 132 5.38 -5.24 -15.45
C HIS A 132 6.51 -6.19 -15.00
N ALA A 133 6.34 -6.85 -13.85
CA ALA A 133 7.31 -7.79 -13.31
C ALA A 133 7.09 -9.18 -13.95
N ASN A 134 7.68 -9.40 -15.12
CA ASN A 134 7.50 -10.64 -15.92
C ASN A 134 7.96 -11.94 -15.23
N ARG A 135 8.59 -11.85 -14.06
CA ARG A 135 9.09 -12.98 -13.26
C ARG A 135 8.34 -13.17 -11.95
N VAL A 136 7.26 -12.41 -11.75
CA VAL A 136 6.40 -12.45 -10.56
C VAL A 136 4.97 -12.75 -11.02
N GLU A 137 4.39 -13.81 -10.49
CA GLU A 137 2.96 -14.09 -10.65
C GLU A 137 2.17 -13.27 -9.64
N VAL A 138 1.12 -12.58 -10.09
CA VAL A 138 0.28 -11.73 -9.24
C VAL A 138 -1.14 -12.26 -9.24
N VAL A 139 -1.61 -12.67 -8.06
CA VAL A 139 -2.99 -13.14 -7.84
C VAL A 139 -3.74 -12.08 -7.03
N MET A 140 -4.85 -11.57 -7.56
CA MET A 140 -5.67 -10.58 -6.88
C MET A 140 -6.92 -11.20 -6.26
N THR A 141 -7.27 -10.79 -5.04
CA THR A 141 -8.37 -11.40 -4.26
C THR A 141 -9.79 -11.15 -4.84
N GLY A 142 -9.94 -10.32 -5.86
CA GLY A 142 -11.26 -9.89 -6.33
C GLY A 142 -12.05 -9.13 -5.24
N GLY A 143 -13.34 -8.89 -5.46
CA GLY A 143 -14.19 -8.14 -4.53
C GLY A 143 -14.46 -6.69 -4.95
N THR A 144 -14.85 -5.84 -3.98
CA THR A 144 -15.23 -4.43 -4.23
C THR A 144 -14.05 -3.50 -3.98
N LEU A 145 -13.70 -2.66 -4.94
CA LEU A 145 -12.64 -1.67 -4.78
C LEU A 145 -13.06 -0.54 -3.84
N ARG A 146 -12.28 -0.35 -2.78
CA ARG A 146 -12.40 0.77 -1.86
C ARG A 146 -11.42 1.88 -2.23
N GLY A 147 -11.93 2.97 -2.78
CA GLY A 147 -11.10 4.05 -3.34
C GLY A 147 -10.21 4.79 -2.34
N SER A 148 -10.52 4.78 -1.04
CA SER A 148 -9.75 5.53 -0.02
C SER A 148 -8.33 4.97 0.19
N ASN A 149 -8.14 3.65 0.05
CA ASN A 149 -6.84 2.99 0.18
C ASN A 149 -6.51 2.04 -1.00
N TYR A 150 -7.34 2.04 -2.05
CA TYR A 150 -7.21 1.19 -3.24
C TYR A 150 -7.12 -0.31 -2.92
N ALA A 151 -7.82 -0.74 -1.87
CA ALA A 151 -7.93 -2.14 -1.47
C ALA A 151 -9.24 -2.77 -2.00
N LEU A 152 -9.18 -4.03 -2.39
CA LEU A 152 -10.33 -4.86 -2.68
C LEU A 152 -10.85 -5.46 -1.38
N VAL A 153 -12.15 -5.32 -1.15
CA VAL A 153 -12.80 -5.73 0.10
C VAL A 153 -14.13 -6.47 -0.13
N GLY A 154 -14.65 -7.07 0.95
CA GLY A 154 -15.93 -7.78 0.96
C GLY A 154 -15.78 -9.29 0.77
N SER A 155 -16.91 -10.00 0.77
CA SER A 155 -16.96 -11.46 0.79
C SER A 155 -16.22 -12.13 -0.38
N GLY A 156 -16.24 -11.54 -1.58
CA GLY A 156 -15.48 -12.05 -2.72
C GLY A 156 -13.97 -12.06 -2.46
N ALA A 157 -13.45 -10.99 -1.83
CA ALA A 157 -12.05 -10.91 -1.43
C ALA A 157 -11.70 -11.98 -0.38
N GLU A 158 -12.54 -12.12 0.64
CA GLU A 158 -12.34 -13.10 1.71
C GLU A 158 -12.40 -14.55 1.20
N GLN A 159 -13.35 -14.87 0.32
CA GLN A 159 -13.51 -16.20 -0.25
C GLN A 159 -12.33 -16.61 -1.12
N SER A 160 -11.74 -15.69 -1.88
CA SER A 160 -10.55 -15.97 -2.69
C SER A 160 -9.33 -16.39 -1.87
N LEU A 161 -9.29 -16.01 -0.59
CA LEU A 161 -8.21 -16.33 0.34
C LEU A 161 -8.43 -17.66 1.05
N GLN A 162 -9.63 -18.25 0.95
CA GLN A 162 -9.93 -19.53 1.59
C GLN A 162 -9.15 -20.68 0.92
N GLY A 163 -8.50 -21.50 1.74
CA GLY A 163 -7.68 -22.62 1.26
C GLY A 163 -6.29 -22.21 0.74
N LEU A 164 -5.99 -20.91 0.68
CA LEU A 164 -4.65 -20.42 0.37
C LEU A 164 -3.70 -20.71 1.53
N ARG A 165 -2.47 -21.12 1.21
CA ARG A 165 -1.36 -21.20 2.15
C ARG A 165 -0.12 -20.55 1.54
N VAL A 166 0.41 -19.55 2.23
CA VAL A 166 1.62 -18.80 1.84
C VAL A 166 2.63 -18.82 2.97
N SER A 167 3.91 -18.57 2.64
CA SER A 167 4.96 -18.51 3.65
C SER A 167 4.73 -17.33 4.60
N ARG A 168 4.47 -16.14 4.04
CA ARG A 168 4.41 -14.88 4.80
C ARG A 168 3.28 -13.97 4.35
N ALA A 169 2.69 -13.24 5.29
CA ALA A 169 1.81 -12.10 5.03
C ALA A 169 2.51 -10.80 5.44
N PHE A 170 2.67 -9.89 4.49
CA PHE A 170 3.16 -8.53 4.73
C PHE A 170 1.98 -7.58 4.84
N LEU A 171 1.70 -7.09 6.05
CA LEU A 171 0.54 -6.25 6.34
C LEU A 171 0.96 -4.89 6.89
N SER A 172 0.15 -3.87 6.62
CA SER A 172 0.34 -2.53 7.18
C SER A 172 -1.00 -2.00 7.66
N GLY A 173 -0.98 -1.23 8.75
CA GLY A 173 -2.18 -0.68 9.39
C GLY A 173 -2.14 0.83 9.49
N THR A 174 -3.14 1.38 10.19
CA THR A 174 -3.20 2.79 10.59
C THR A 174 -2.81 3.02 12.04
N GLY A 175 -2.66 1.96 12.82
CA GLY A 175 -2.20 2.01 14.19
C GLY A 175 -1.64 0.66 14.62
N LEU A 176 -0.71 0.68 15.56
CA LEU A 176 -0.11 -0.49 16.18
C LEU A 176 0.19 -0.18 17.64
N THR A 177 -0.31 -1.03 18.54
CA THR A 177 0.06 -1.00 19.96
C THR A 177 0.47 -2.40 20.40
N ALA A 178 1.31 -2.53 21.42
CA ALA A 178 1.66 -3.82 22.00
C ALA A 178 0.45 -4.51 22.64
N GLU A 179 -0.52 -3.74 23.15
CA GLU A 179 -1.72 -4.28 23.79
C GLU A 179 -2.69 -4.92 22.78
N ARG A 180 -2.95 -4.25 21.64
CA ARG A 180 -3.98 -4.68 20.67
C ARG A 180 -3.40 -5.19 19.36
N GLY A 181 -2.13 -4.99 19.07
CA GLY A 181 -1.54 -5.31 17.77
C GLY A 181 -1.99 -4.34 16.68
N LEU A 182 -1.99 -4.80 15.44
CA LEU A 182 -2.24 -3.97 14.26
C LEU A 182 -3.73 -3.65 14.14
N SER A 183 -4.06 -2.38 13.89
CA SER A 183 -5.45 -1.92 13.75
C SER A 183 -5.68 -1.06 12.50
N THR A 184 -6.95 -1.05 12.06
CA THR A 184 -7.46 -0.18 11.01
C THR A 184 -8.79 0.48 11.41
N SER A 185 -9.15 1.57 10.74
CA SER A 185 -10.40 2.30 11.00
C SER A 185 -11.60 1.79 10.19
N ASN A 186 -11.40 0.78 9.34
CA ASN A 186 -12.45 0.25 8.46
C ASN A 186 -12.68 -1.26 8.65
N MET A 187 -13.93 -1.62 8.97
CA MET A 187 -14.32 -3.02 9.22
C MET A 187 -14.08 -3.95 8.03
N LEU A 188 -14.37 -3.50 6.81
CA LEU A 188 -14.20 -4.34 5.61
C LEU A 188 -12.72 -4.60 5.31
N SER A 189 -11.87 -3.59 5.52
CA SER A 189 -10.42 -3.76 5.41
C SER A 189 -9.93 -4.73 6.49
N ALA A 190 -10.39 -4.56 7.73
CA ALA A 190 -10.03 -5.44 8.84
C ALA A 190 -10.43 -6.91 8.58
N SER A 191 -11.60 -7.13 7.99
CA SER A 191 -12.08 -8.48 7.66
C SER A 191 -11.16 -9.18 6.65
N VAL A 192 -10.77 -8.46 5.59
CA VAL A 192 -9.83 -9.01 4.59
C VAL A 192 -8.44 -9.18 5.18
N ASP A 193 -7.92 -8.22 5.95
CA ASP A 193 -6.60 -8.33 6.58
C ASP A 193 -6.53 -9.56 7.50
N ARG A 194 -7.61 -9.87 8.24
CA ARG A 194 -7.69 -11.11 9.02
C ARG A 194 -7.66 -12.35 8.13
N ALA A 195 -8.36 -12.35 6.99
CA ALA A 195 -8.30 -13.45 6.04
C ALA A 195 -6.89 -13.62 5.44
N LEU A 196 -6.17 -12.52 5.18
CA LEU A 196 -4.77 -12.52 4.75
C LEU A 196 -3.86 -13.12 5.83
N VAL A 197 -4.07 -12.78 7.11
CA VAL A 197 -3.36 -13.39 8.25
C VAL A 197 -3.57 -14.90 8.28
N GLN A 198 -4.81 -15.36 8.16
CA GLN A 198 -5.13 -16.80 8.25
C GLN A 198 -4.50 -17.64 7.13
N ALA A 199 -4.20 -17.03 5.99
CA ALA A 199 -3.57 -17.71 4.87
C ALA A 199 -2.03 -17.88 5.03
N ALA A 200 -1.40 -17.12 5.93
CA ALA A 200 0.06 -17.12 6.08
C ALA A 200 0.56 -17.93 7.28
N ALA A 201 1.76 -18.49 7.16
CA ALA A 201 2.45 -19.13 8.26
C ALA A 201 3.13 -18.11 9.20
N GLU A 202 3.71 -17.05 8.65
CA GLU A 202 4.29 -15.94 9.41
C GLU A 202 3.62 -14.61 9.06
N VAL A 203 3.35 -13.78 10.06
CA VAL A 203 2.83 -12.42 9.84
C VAL A 203 3.94 -11.41 10.08
N VAL A 204 4.22 -10.62 9.04
CA VAL A 204 5.20 -9.54 9.05
C VAL A 204 4.46 -8.20 8.96
N VAL A 205 4.53 -7.43 10.03
CA VAL A 205 3.94 -6.09 10.10
C VAL A 205 4.94 -5.05 9.62
N LEU A 206 4.53 -4.22 8.67
CA LEU A 206 5.30 -3.08 8.16
C LEU A 206 4.66 -1.78 8.66
N ALA A 207 5.33 -1.10 9.58
CA ALA A 207 4.82 0.14 10.16
C ALA A 207 5.97 1.10 10.42
N ASP A 208 5.80 2.35 10.01
CA ASP A 208 6.70 3.44 10.39
C ASP A 208 6.41 3.90 11.83
N HIS A 209 7.37 4.61 12.44
CA HIS A 209 7.27 5.05 13.84
C HIS A 209 5.99 5.85 14.13
N THR A 210 5.45 6.58 13.15
CA THR A 210 4.25 7.41 13.34
C THR A 210 2.97 6.59 13.63
N LYS A 211 3.00 5.28 13.35
CA LYS A 211 1.89 4.36 13.61
C LYS A 211 1.96 3.71 14.99
N LEU A 212 3.12 3.75 15.64
CA LEU A 212 3.33 3.14 16.95
C LEU A 212 2.62 3.93 18.06
N GLY A 213 1.93 3.20 18.94
CA GLY A 213 1.14 3.77 20.03
C GLY A 213 -0.15 4.46 19.57
N SER A 214 -0.51 4.30 18.29
CA SER A 214 -1.81 4.71 17.77
C SER A 214 -2.74 3.51 17.71
N ASP A 215 -3.96 3.68 18.22
CA ASP A 215 -4.98 2.65 18.17
C ASP A 215 -6.18 3.11 17.34
N THR A 216 -6.75 2.19 16.57
CA THR A 216 -7.89 2.44 15.68
C THR A 216 -8.99 1.41 15.88
N MET A 217 -10.15 1.69 15.28
CA MET A 217 -11.43 1.08 15.66
C MET A 217 -11.44 -0.46 15.57
N PHE A 218 -10.83 -1.04 14.53
CA PHE A 218 -10.87 -2.48 14.27
C PHE A 218 -9.49 -3.10 14.33
N GLN A 219 -9.28 -4.05 15.24
CA GLN A 219 -8.09 -4.89 15.26
C GLN A 219 -8.03 -5.78 14.01
N THR A 220 -6.86 -5.85 13.39
CA THR A 220 -6.58 -6.65 12.18
C THR A 220 -5.70 -7.85 12.51
N VAL A 221 -4.61 -7.61 13.22
CA VAL A 221 -3.66 -8.65 13.66
C VAL A 221 -3.46 -8.47 15.16
N PRO A 222 -3.90 -9.41 16.00
CA PRO A 222 -3.57 -9.37 17.43
C PRO A 222 -2.05 -9.60 17.63
N THR A 223 -1.49 -9.07 18.71
CA THR A 223 -0.03 -9.03 18.91
C THR A 223 0.63 -10.40 18.91
N ASP A 224 -0.05 -11.41 19.48
CA ASP A 224 0.39 -12.80 19.55
C ASP A 224 0.54 -13.49 18.19
N LEU A 225 -0.14 -12.98 17.16
CA LEU A 225 0.02 -13.46 15.79
C LEU A 225 1.09 -12.71 14.99
N ILE A 226 1.67 -11.63 15.53
CA ILE A 226 2.73 -10.88 14.84
C ILE A 226 4.06 -11.59 15.05
N THR A 227 4.56 -12.27 14.03
CA THR A 227 5.87 -12.94 14.09
C THR A 227 7.03 -11.93 14.05
N ARG A 228 6.93 -10.95 13.16
CA ARG A 228 7.97 -9.93 12.95
C ARG A 228 7.35 -8.56 12.70
N MET A 229 8.00 -7.52 13.19
CA MET A 229 7.75 -6.14 12.79
C MET A 229 8.99 -5.55 12.11
N VAL A 230 8.78 -4.90 10.97
CA VAL A 230 9.79 -4.07 10.30
C VAL A 230 9.36 -2.61 10.42
N THR A 231 10.23 -1.79 11.00
CA THR A 231 10.00 -0.37 11.27
C THR A 231 11.25 0.43 10.97
N ASP A 232 11.11 1.73 10.77
CA ASP A 232 12.23 2.66 10.81
C ASP A 232 12.63 2.98 12.26
N GLU A 233 13.81 3.56 12.43
CA GLU A 233 14.32 3.99 13.74
C GLU A 233 13.54 5.22 14.23
N PRO A 234 12.77 5.11 15.34
CA PRO A 234 12.00 6.23 15.84
C PRO A 234 12.91 7.38 16.26
N PRO A 235 12.54 8.64 16.00
CA PRO A 235 13.26 9.77 16.54
C PRO A 235 13.33 9.71 18.07
N ALA A 236 14.45 10.10 18.68
CA ALA A 236 14.65 10.00 20.14
C ALA A 236 13.61 10.74 20.98
N HIS A 237 12.89 11.71 20.41
CA HIS A 237 11.82 12.45 21.09
C HIS A 237 10.45 11.76 21.02
N GLU A 238 10.32 10.65 20.30
CA GLU A 238 9.11 9.84 20.23
C GLU A 238 9.13 8.70 21.26
N GLU A 239 9.14 9.06 22.55
CA GLU A 239 9.19 8.10 23.66
C GLU A 239 8.08 7.04 23.60
N ARG A 240 6.89 7.43 23.12
CA ARG A 240 5.77 6.50 22.92
C ARG A 240 6.11 5.42 21.90
N ALA A 241 6.70 5.78 20.76
CA ALA A 241 7.06 4.82 19.72
C ALA A 241 8.12 3.84 20.24
N VAL A 242 9.14 4.35 20.94
CA VAL A 242 10.18 3.53 21.59
C VAL A 242 9.59 2.57 22.62
N GLY A 243 8.69 3.04 23.49
CA GLY A 243 8.03 2.21 24.49
C GLY A 243 7.19 1.08 23.90
N GLU A 244 6.48 1.36 22.81
CA GLU A 244 5.67 0.35 22.10
C GLU A 244 6.55 -0.71 21.42
N LEU A 245 7.70 -0.33 20.85
CA LEU A 245 8.66 -1.32 20.31
C LEU A 245 9.20 -2.23 21.39
N GLN A 246 9.55 -1.69 22.55
CA GLN A 246 10.01 -2.50 23.68
C GLN A 246 8.91 -3.46 24.15
N ALA A 247 7.68 -2.96 24.32
CA ALA A 247 6.56 -3.79 24.75
C ALA A 247 6.19 -4.88 23.73
N LEU A 248 6.31 -4.62 22.42
CA LEU A 248 6.14 -5.63 21.38
C LEU A 248 7.25 -6.70 21.46
N ALA A 249 8.50 -6.28 21.66
CA ALA A 249 9.62 -7.21 21.82
C ALA A 249 9.47 -8.09 23.07
N ASP A 250 9.01 -7.51 24.18
CA ASP A 250 8.74 -8.23 25.44
C ASP A 250 7.63 -9.30 25.27
N GLN A 251 6.73 -9.11 24.30
CA GLN A 251 5.71 -10.09 23.91
C GLN A 251 6.20 -11.12 22.87
N GLY A 252 7.48 -11.10 22.50
CA GLY A 252 8.10 -12.05 21.60
C GLY A 252 8.05 -11.68 20.11
N VAL A 253 7.59 -10.46 19.78
CA VAL A 253 7.62 -9.98 18.38
C VAL A 253 9.06 -9.69 17.97
N GLN A 254 9.50 -10.25 16.84
CA GLN A 254 10.85 -9.97 16.33
C GLN A 254 10.89 -8.58 15.68
N ILE A 255 11.62 -7.64 16.28
CA ILE A 255 11.75 -6.27 15.75
C ILE A 255 12.94 -6.18 14.80
N SER A 256 12.75 -5.58 13.63
CA SER A 256 13.79 -5.32 12.64
C SER A 256 13.78 -3.84 12.28
N LEU A 257 14.85 -3.13 12.64
CA LEU A 257 14.99 -1.70 12.39
C LEU A 257 15.63 -1.47 11.02
N ALA A 258 14.92 -0.75 10.15
CA ALA A 258 15.43 -0.27 8.90
C ALA A 258 16.30 0.96 9.17
N GLY A 259 17.62 0.79 9.04
CA GLY A 259 18.56 1.90 9.18
C GLY A 259 18.27 2.98 8.12
N SER A 260 18.46 4.25 8.48
CA SER A 260 18.45 5.34 7.52
C SER A 260 19.51 5.05 6.44
N HIS A 261 19.07 4.82 5.21
CA HIS A 261 19.98 4.66 4.09
C HIS A 261 20.84 5.92 3.97
N GLN A 262 22.12 5.82 4.34
CA GLN A 262 23.12 6.75 3.86
C GLN A 262 23.09 6.64 2.32
N PRO A 263 22.99 7.74 1.56
CA PRO A 263 22.98 7.66 0.11
C PRO A 263 24.20 6.84 -0.35
N PRO A 264 24.07 6.01 -1.41
CA PRO A 264 25.16 5.17 -1.86
C PRO A 264 26.39 6.03 -2.02
N ALA A 265 27.47 5.66 -1.31
CA ALA A 265 28.73 6.37 -1.37
C ALA A 265 29.10 6.58 -2.85
N GLU A 266 29.24 7.85 -3.22
CA GLU A 266 29.68 8.24 -4.55
C GLU A 266 30.98 7.47 -4.83
N ALA A 267 30.97 6.68 -5.91
CA ALA A 267 32.14 5.89 -6.29
C ALA A 267 33.36 6.82 -6.32
N PRO A 268 34.50 6.41 -5.73
CA PRO A 268 35.68 7.26 -5.72
C PRO A 268 36.00 7.66 -7.17
N PRO A 269 36.31 8.94 -7.43
CA PRO A 269 36.61 9.38 -8.78
C PRO A 269 37.77 8.52 -9.32
N PRO A 270 37.72 8.14 -10.61
CA PRO A 270 38.80 7.35 -11.19
C PRO A 270 40.13 8.08 -10.97
N PRO A 271 41.23 7.34 -10.71
CA PRO A 271 42.52 7.95 -10.40
C PRO A 271 42.90 8.91 -11.53
N ALA A 272 43.27 10.13 -11.13
CA ALA A 272 43.73 11.17 -12.05
C ALA A 272 44.79 10.58 -12.97
N ALA A 273 44.49 10.54 -14.27
CA ALA A 273 45.45 10.15 -15.29
C ALA A 273 46.66 11.08 -15.17
N GLY A 274 47.77 10.51 -14.71
CA GLY A 274 49.05 11.20 -14.62
C GLY A 274 49.40 11.84 -15.95
N GLY A 275 49.72 13.13 -15.90
CA GLY A 275 50.18 13.90 -17.04
C GLY A 275 51.49 13.35 -17.58
N GLY A 276 51.39 12.47 -18.58
CA GLY A 276 52.48 12.10 -19.47
C GLY A 276 52.41 12.96 -20.73
N ARG A 277 53.26 13.98 -20.81
CA ARG A 277 53.51 14.73 -22.06
C ARG A 277 54.19 13.81 -23.07
N ALA A 278 53.57 13.59 -24.23
CA ALA A 278 54.27 13.16 -25.44
C ALA A 278 53.55 13.68 -26.70
N SER A 279 54.27 14.60 -27.37
CA SER A 279 54.26 15.04 -28.77
C SER A 279 53.35 14.37 -29.81
N GLY A 280 52.63 15.23 -30.56
CA GLY A 280 52.71 15.32 -32.02
C GLY A 280 51.97 14.28 -32.87
N GLY A 281 50.86 14.68 -33.50
CA GLY A 281 50.22 13.86 -34.54
C GLY A 281 48.93 14.42 -35.12
N VAL A 282 49.08 15.23 -36.17
CA VAL A 282 48.15 15.64 -37.24
C VAL A 282 46.72 15.05 -37.23
N ARG A 283 45.72 15.95 -37.21
CA ARG A 283 44.31 15.65 -37.51
C ARG A 283 44.13 15.19 -38.96
N ARG A 284 43.43 14.07 -39.16
CA ARG A 284 42.76 13.75 -40.42
C ARG A 284 41.28 13.48 -40.16
N GLU A 285 40.44 14.32 -40.75
CA GLU A 285 39.01 14.13 -40.87
C GLU A 285 38.71 12.91 -41.76
N ALA A 286 37.70 12.13 -41.38
CA ALA A 286 37.06 11.16 -42.27
C ALA A 286 35.53 11.23 -42.09
N PRO A 287 34.74 11.05 -43.17
CA PRO A 287 33.37 11.53 -43.25
C PRO A 287 32.34 10.49 -42.81
N LEU A 288 31.20 10.99 -42.31
CA LEU A 288 29.98 10.22 -42.03
C LEU A 288 29.35 9.64 -43.31
N PRO A 289 28.95 8.35 -43.36
CA PRO A 289 28.06 7.84 -44.41
C PRO A 289 26.60 8.17 -44.11
N GLY A 290 25.91 8.66 -45.14
CA GLY A 290 24.57 9.24 -45.07
C GLY A 290 23.41 8.24 -45.03
N GLN A 291 22.26 8.82 -44.67
CA GLN A 291 20.93 8.22 -44.60
C GLN A 291 20.48 7.66 -45.96
N ARG A 292 19.88 6.46 -45.95
CA ARG A 292 19.03 5.98 -47.06
C ARG A 292 17.57 6.04 -46.64
N ARG A 293 16.81 6.83 -47.41
CA ARG A 293 15.34 6.87 -47.48
C ARG A 293 14.82 5.69 -48.32
N THR A 294 13.73 5.08 -47.87
CA THR A 294 12.78 4.27 -48.66
C THR A 294 11.38 4.58 -48.11
N VAL A 295 10.62 5.51 -48.70
CA VAL A 295 9.60 5.36 -49.77
C VAL A 295 8.42 4.45 -49.37
N HIS A 296 7.25 5.10 -49.30
CA HIS A 296 5.90 4.58 -49.09
C HIS A 296 5.43 3.60 -50.18
N GLY A 297 4.67 2.57 -49.77
CA GLY A 297 3.85 1.73 -50.64
C GLY A 297 2.55 1.32 -49.94
N ALA A 298 1.41 1.65 -50.56
CA ALA A 298 0.04 1.44 -50.09
C ALA A 298 -0.43 -0.04 -50.22
N PRO A 299 -1.56 -0.45 -49.58
CA PRO A 299 -2.04 -1.84 -49.56
C PRO A 299 -3.09 -2.13 -50.65
N PRO A 300 -3.36 -3.41 -51.00
CA PRO A 300 -4.46 -3.79 -51.88
C PRO A 300 -5.75 -4.24 -51.11
N PRO A 301 -6.91 -4.37 -51.79
CA PRO A 301 -8.25 -4.38 -51.17
C PRO A 301 -9.04 -5.72 -51.27
N GLY A 302 -10.17 -5.80 -50.53
CA GLY A 302 -11.30 -6.75 -50.68
C GLY A 302 -11.20 -8.01 -49.80
N GLY A 303 -12.05 -8.31 -48.81
CA GLY A 303 -13.52 -8.50 -48.79
C GLY A 303 -13.84 -10.02 -48.67
N PRO A 304 -14.98 -10.52 -48.12
CA PRO A 304 -16.16 -9.84 -47.59
C PRO A 304 -16.55 -10.22 -46.13
N GLN A 305 -17.34 -9.34 -45.52
CA GLN A 305 -18.21 -9.63 -44.38
C GLN A 305 -19.46 -10.38 -44.86
N LEU A 306 -19.97 -11.32 -44.05
CA LEU A 306 -21.35 -11.78 -44.13
C LEU A 306 -22.06 -11.55 -42.78
N ARG A 307 -23.18 -10.82 -42.89
CA ARG A 307 -24.33 -10.71 -41.98
C ARG A 307 -24.78 -12.12 -41.53
N GLY A 308 -25.34 -12.38 -40.36
CA GLY A 308 -26.26 -11.60 -39.53
C GLY A 308 -27.57 -12.37 -39.41
N SER A 309 -28.09 -12.58 -38.20
CA SER A 309 -29.48 -13.01 -37.85
C SER A 309 -29.43 -13.66 -36.47
N ALA A 310 -30.42 -13.59 -35.58
CA ALA A 310 -31.66 -12.86 -35.42
C ALA A 310 -32.04 -13.10 -33.94
N GLY A 311 -32.87 -12.22 -33.40
CA GLY A 311 -33.32 -12.23 -32.00
C GLY A 311 -34.24 -13.39 -31.59
N PRO A 312 -34.90 -13.24 -30.42
CA PRO A 312 -35.08 -14.31 -29.44
C PRO A 312 -36.47 -14.95 -29.47
N GLY A 313 -36.60 -16.13 -28.85
CA GLY A 313 -37.88 -16.79 -28.60
C GLY A 313 -37.82 -17.79 -27.43
N PRO A 314 -38.93 -18.05 -26.74
CA PRO A 314 -38.95 -18.13 -25.27
C PRO A 314 -39.31 -19.52 -24.69
N LEU A 315 -39.10 -19.62 -23.37
CA LEU A 315 -39.87 -20.37 -22.36
C LEU A 315 -40.42 -21.76 -22.72
N GLY A 316 -39.88 -22.77 -22.05
CA GLY A 316 -40.53 -24.06 -21.84
C GLY A 316 -40.34 -24.49 -20.39
N GLU A 317 -41.35 -24.24 -19.56
CA GLU A 317 -41.58 -24.99 -18.31
C GLU A 317 -41.97 -26.42 -18.68
N GLN A 318 -41.32 -27.42 -18.09
CA GLN A 318 -42.01 -28.65 -17.73
C GLN A 318 -41.31 -29.37 -16.58
N GLN A 319 -42.18 -29.83 -15.70
CA GLN A 319 -42.00 -30.32 -14.36
C GLN A 319 -41.78 -31.85 -14.35
N LEU A 320 -41.38 -32.36 -13.17
CA LEU A 320 -41.55 -33.72 -12.63
C LEU A 320 -40.41 -34.73 -12.82
N GLY A 321 -40.01 -35.30 -11.67
CA GLY A 321 -39.44 -36.64 -11.63
C GLY A 321 -38.47 -36.89 -10.48
N GLU A 322 -39.01 -37.17 -9.30
CA GLU A 322 -38.35 -37.66 -8.09
C GLU A 322 -37.23 -38.72 -8.31
N ARG A 323 -36.17 -38.65 -7.48
CA ARG A 323 -35.74 -39.70 -6.52
C ARG A 323 -34.24 -39.60 -6.23
N GLY A 324 -33.87 -39.58 -4.94
CA GLY A 324 -32.59 -40.19 -4.55
C GLY A 324 -31.77 -39.55 -3.42
N ARG A 325 -32.22 -39.75 -2.17
CA ARG A 325 -31.42 -40.03 -0.96
C ARG A 325 -30.51 -38.96 -0.37
N MET A 326 -30.91 -38.52 0.82
CA MET A 326 -30.05 -38.05 1.89
C MET A 326 -29.04 -39.11 2.33
N ALA A 327 -27.82 -38.67 2.66
CA ALA A 327 -26.95 -39.33 3.62
C ALA A 327 -26.50 -38.28 4.65
N ASP A 328 -27.10 -38.39 5.83
CA ASP A 328 -26.73 -37.72 7.07
C ASP A 328 -25.56 -38.52 7.69
N LEU A 329 -24.47 -37.86 8.07
CA LEU A 329 -23.41 -38.45 8.88
C LEU A 329 -22.95 -37.40 9.90
N ARG A 330 -23.59 -37.45 11.07
CA ARG A 330 -23.16 -36.79 12.30
C ARG A 330 -22.01 -37.56 12.97
N ARG A 331 -21.07 -36.77 13.49
CA ARG A 331 -20.23 -36.97 14.70
C ARG A 331 -19.27 -38.16 14.76
N ARG A 332 -17.97 -37.83 14.83
CA ARG A 332 -17.20 -37.89 16.09
C ARG A 332 -16.28 -36.68 16.18
#